data_AF-A0A058ZNB7-F1
#
_entry.id   AF-A0A058ZNB7-F1
#
_cell.length_a   1.000
_cell.length_b   1.000
_cell.length_c   1.000
_cell.angle_alpha   90.00
_cell.angle_beta   90.00
_cell.angle_gamma   90.00
#
_symmetry.space_group_name_H-M   'P 1'
#
loop_
_entity.id
_entity.type
_entity.pdbx_description
1 polymer ?
#
loop_
_entity_poly.entity_id
_entity_poly.type
_entity_poly.pdbx_seq_one_letter_code
_entity_poly.pdbx_strand_id
1 'polypeptide(L)'
;MNVKTPLALATVIATVATTAFAATAIQTGNSDAGTILTDGDGMSLYIFDKDASGVSNCYDNCAAVWPPLSASKSAKPQGDFGIIKRKDGDLQWTHKGMPLYTWVNDEVAGDITGDGVNGVWHLARP
;
A
#
# COMPACT_ATOMS: atom_id res chain seq x y z
N MET A 1 -29.40 59.47 -21.50
CA MET A 1 -29.50 59.39 -20.03
C MET A 1 -29.19 57.94 -19.65
N ASN A 2 -27.96 57.66 -19.27
CA ASN A 2 -27.45 56.30 -19.02
C ASN A 2 -27.52 56.01 -17.52
N VAL A 3 -28.35 55.06 -17.11
CA VAL A 3 -28.44 54.62 -15.71
C VAL A 3 -27.40 53.51 -15.47
N LYS A 4 -26.53 53.75 -14.50
CA LYS A 4 -25.46 52.86 -14.03
C LYS A 4 -26.07 51.79 -13.10
N THR A 5 -25.86 50.52 -13.41
CA THR A 5 -26.26 49.40 -12.54
C THR A 5 -25.09 49.02 -11.62
N PRO A 6 -25.24 49.00 -10.28
CA PRO A 6 -24.18 48.57 -9.39
C PRO A 6 -24.18 47.05 -9.20
N LEU A 7 -22.95 46.58 -9.08
CA LEU A 7 -22.45 45.23 -8.87
C LEU A 7 -22.93 44.66 -7.51
N ALA A 8 -23.51 43.46 -7.50
CA ALA A 8 -23.71 42.67 -6.27
C ALA A 8 -22.86 41.40 -6.34
N LEU A 9 -21.74 41.40 -5.62
CA LEU A 9 -20.94 40.20 -5.36
C LEU A 9 -21.66 39.34 -4.32
N ALA A 10 -22.12 38.15 -4.73
CA ALA A 10 -22.50 37.09 -3.80
C ALA A 10 -21.35 36.08 -3.71
N THR A 11 -20.48 36.23 -2.71
CA THR A 11 -19.45 35.23 -2.37
C THR A 11 -20.11 34.09 -1.61
N VAL A 12 -20.39 33.00 -2.31
CA VAL A 12 -20.72 31.70 -1.69
C VAL A 12 -19.40 31.02 -1.33
N ILE A 13 -19.08 30.96 -0.04
CA ILE A 13 -17.97 30.14 0.46
C ILE A 13 -18.52 28.71 0.63
N ALA A 14 -18.39 27.89 -0.40
CA ALA A 14 -18.59 26.46 -0.28
C ALA A 14 -17.37 25.85 0.41
N THR A 15 -17.50 25.46 1.68
CA THR A 15 -16.49 24.65 2.36
C THR A 15 -16.48 23.26 1.72
N VAL A 16 -15.54 23.03 0.82
CA VAL A 16 -15.25 21.70 0.29
C VAL A 16 -14.61 20.90 1.42
N ALA A 17 -15.35 19.94 1.99
CA ALA A 17 -14.76 18.95 2.88
C ALA A 17 -13.75 18.15 2.05
N THR A 18 -12.46 18.36 2.32
CA THR A 18 -11.38 17.60 1.69
C THR A 18 -11.50 16.15 2.13
N THR A 19 -11.88 15.26 1.22
CA THR A 19 -11.78 13.82 1.43
C THR A 19 -10.31 13.48 1.63
N ALA A 20 -9.97 12.93 2.80
CA ALA A 20 -8.65 12.41 3.08
C ALA A 20 -8.38 11.19 2.19
N PHE A 21 -7.68 11.39 1.08
CA PHE A 21 -6.96 10.35 0.34
C PHE A 21 -5.63 10.09 1.06
N ALA A 22 -5.11 8.89 1.27
CA ALA A 22 -5.59 7.53 1.08
C ALA A 22 -4.84 6.71 2.15
N ALA A 23 -5.53 5.83 2.88
CA ALA A 23 -4.82 4.68 3.44
C ALA A 23 -4.37 3.85 2.24
N THR A 24 -3.12 3.39 2.19
CA THR A 24 -2.68 2.39 1.21
C THR A 24 -3.57 1.17 1.40
N ALA A 25 -4.64 1.10 0.62
CA ALA A 25 -5.64 0.06 0.75
C ALA A 25 -5.04 -1.16 0.08
N ILE A 26 -4.79 -2.21 0.84
CA ILE A 26 -4.47 -3.50 0.23
C ILE A 26 -5.71 -3.98 -0.50
N GLN A 27 -5.53 -4.37 -1.77
CA GLN A 27 -6.60 -4.81 -2.65
C GLN A 27 -6.30 -6.21 -3.17
N THR A 28 -7.25 -6.77 -3.91
CA THR A 28 -7.04 -7.96 -4.74
C THR A 28 -6.88 -7.54 -6.19
N GLY A 29 -5.85 -8.03 -6.87
CA GLY A 29 -5.59 -7.81 -8.29
C GLY A 29 -5.57 -9.11 -9.09
N ASN A 30 -5.73 -9.02 -10.40
CA ASN A 30 -5.55 -10.12 -11.32
C ASN A 30 -4.14 -10.06 -11.93
N SER A 31 -3.51 -11.23 -12.06
CA SER A 31 -2.22 -11.41 -12.74
C SER A 31 -2.24 -12.70 -13.56
N ASP A 32 -1.20 -12.95 -14.34
CA ASP A 32 -1.01 -14.23 -15.04
C ASP A 32 -0.91 -15.43 -14.09
N ALA A 33 -0.57 -15.19 -12.82
CA ALA A 33 -0.56 -16.19 -11.75
C ALA A 33 -1.90 -16.31 -11.01
N GLY A 34 -2.98 -15.69 -11.53
CA GLY A 34 -4.30 -15.64 -10.93
C GLY A 34 -4.48 -14.46 -9.96
N THR A 35 -5.43 -14.59 -9.03
CA THR A 35 -5.72 -13.53 -8.05
C THR A 35 -4.60 -13.43 -7.01
N ILE A 36 -4.15 -12.20 -6.79
CA ILE A 36 -3.06 -11.82 -5.87
C ILE A 36 -3.49 -10.63 -5.00
N LEU A 37 -2.74 -10.36 -3.94
CA LEU A 37 -2.85 -9.12 -3.19
C LEU A 37 -2.00 -8.03 -3.85
N THR A 38 -2.52 -6.82 -3.89
CA THR A 38 -1.83 -5.63 -4.40
C THR A 38 -1.90 -4.49 -3.39
N ASP A 39 -1.01 -3.50 -3.51
CA ASP A 39 -1.18 -2.24 -2.80
C ASP A 39 -2.27 -1.36 -3.47
N GLY A 40 -2.39 -0.11 -2.98
CA GLY A 40 -3.39 0.83 -3.47
C GLY A 40 -3.15 1.36 -4.88
N ASP A 41 -1.94 1.17 -5.41
CA ASP A 41 -1.56 1.52 -6.78
C ASP A 41 -1.64 0.31 -7.73
N GLY A 42 -2.00 -0.87 -7.21
CA GLY A 42 -2.13 -2.10 -7.98
C GLY A 42 -0.81 -2.89 -8.12
N MET A 43 0.24 -2.49 -7.40
CA MET A 43 1.52 -3.21 -7.41
C MET A 43 1.39 -4.50 -6.61
N SER A 44 1.95 -5.59 -7.13
CA SER A 44 1.91 -6.90 -6.48
C SER A 44 2.60 -6.90 -5.12
N LEU A 45 2.00 -7.61 -4.18
CA LEU A 45 2.55 -7.79 -2.84
C LEU A 45 3.13 -9.18 -2.67
N TYR A 46 4.19 -9.26 -1.86
CA TYR A 46 4.97 -10.47 -1.66
C TYR A 46 5.16 -10.79 -0.18
N ILE A 47 5.37 -12.07 0.11
CA ILE A 47 5.84 -12.58 1.40
C ILE A 47 7.25 -13.17 1.26
N PHE A 48 8.00 -13.19 2.37
CA PHE A 48 9.37 -13.68 2.43
C PHE A 48 9.46 -14.92 3.31
N ASP A 49 9.97 -16.03 2.78
CA ASP A 49 10.06 -17.30 3.52
C ASP A 49 10.98 -17.24 4.74
N LYS A 50 11.91 -16.29 4.77
CA LYS A 50 12.81 -16.11 5.92
C LYS A 50 12.18 -15.24 7.01
N ASP A 51 11.01 -14.67 6.79
CA ASP A 51 10.25 -14.01 7.85
C ASP A 51 9.55 -15.04 8.74
N ALA A 52 9.15 -14.58 9.94
CA ALA A 52 8.26 -15.34 10.80
C ALA A 52 6.97 -14.56 11.00
N SER A 53 5.92 -15.23 11.47
CA SER A 53 4.67 -14.55 11.79
C SER A 53 4.91 -13.42 12.79
N GLY A 54 4.52 -12.20 12.41
CA GLY A 54 4.71 -11.00 13.21
C GLY A 54 6.13 -10.38 13.15
N VAL A 55 7.07 -10.98 12.41
CA VAL A 55 8.49 -10.60 12.44
C VAL A 55 9.09 -10.57 11.04
N SER A 56 9.47 -9.36 10.60
CA SER A 56 10.33 -9.17 9.44
C SER A 56 11.80 -9.47 9.79
N ASN A 57 12.49 -10.15 8.89
CA ASN A 57 13.94 -10.35 8.85
C ASN A 57 14.59 -9.63 7.64
N CYS A 58 13.79 -8.95 6.81
CA CYS A 58 14.26 -8.16 5.68
C CYS A 58 14.59 -6.72 6.10
N TYR A 59 15.88 -6.41 6.19
CA TYR A 59 16.43 -5.10 6.56
C TYR A 59 17.59 -4.72 5.63
N ASP A 60 18.05 -3.47 5.75
CA ASP A 60 19.18 -2.91 5.00
C ASP A 60 19.01 -3.13 3.49
N ASN A 61 19.99 -3.73 2.82
CA ASN A 61 19.93 -4.03 1.39
C ASN A 61 18.74 -4.91 1.01
N CYS A 62 18.23 -5.76 1.89
CA CYS A 62 17.02 -6.51 1.61
C CYS A 62 15.84 -5.55 1.42
N ALA A 63 15.64 -4.63 2.37
CA ALA A 63 14.55 -3.66 2.34
C ALA A 63 14.71 -2.59 1.24
N ALA A 64 15.91 -2.39 0.72
CA ALA A 64 16.16 -1.50 -0.42
C ALA A 64 15.62 -2.08 -1.74
N VAL A 65 15.63 -3.41 -1.89
CA VAL A 65 15.19 -4.10 -3.12
C VAL A 65 13.78 -4.69 -2.94
N TRP A 66 13.41 -5.03 -1.70
CA TRP A 66 12.09 -5.46 -1.27
C TRP A 66 11.50 -4.48 -0.25
N PRO A 67 10.99 -3.32 -0.70
CA PRO A 67 10.48 -2.31 0.22
C PRO A 67 9.33 -2.87 1.08
N PRO A 68 9.37 -2.68 2.41
CA PRO A 68 8.26 -3.02 3.29
C PRO A 68 7.00 -2.23 2.91
N LEU A 69 5.84 -2.91 2.86
CA LEU A 69 4.56 -2.21 2.70
C LEU A 69 4.23 -1.44 3.98
N SER A 70 4.51 -0.14 3.97
CA SER A 70 4.34 0.74 5.13
C SER A 70 2.87 0.85 5.56
N ALA A 71 2.65 0.85 6.86
CA ALA A 71 1.33 1.09 7.46
C ALA A 71 1.28 2.47 8.12
N SER A 72 0.20 3.22 7.89
CA SER A 72 -0.05 4.47 8.62
C SER A 72 -0.25 4.20 10.12
N LYS A 73 0.15 5.16 10.97
CA LYS A 73 -0.12 5.11 12.42
C LYS A 73 -1.62 5.07 12.76
N SER A 74 -2.47 5.59 11.87
CA SER A 74 -3.93 5.57 12.02
C SER A 74 -4.58 4.36 11.35
N ALA A 75 -3.80 3.50 10.69
CA ALA A 75 -4.33 2.31 10.03
C ALA A 75 -4.91 1.34 11.06
N LYS A 76 -6.03 0.72 10.69
CA LYS A 76 -6.72 -0.27 11.51
C LYS A 76 -6.74 -1.60 10.76
N PRO A 77 -6.08 -2.64 11.29
CA PRO A 77 -6.13 -3.97 10.68
C PRO A 77 -7.55 -4.55 10.75
N GLN A 78 -7.89 -5.39 9.79
CA GLN A 78 -9.19 -6.06 9.67
C GLN A 78 -9.04 -7.42 8.97
N GLY A 79 -9.90 -8.38 9.32
CA GLY A 79 -9.84 -9.73 8.76
C GLY A 79 -8.46 -10.37 9.00
N ASP A 80 -7.86 -10.90 7.94
CA ASP A 80 -6.53 -11.53 7.97
C ASP A 80 -5.37 -10.52 7.91
N PHE A 81 -5.66 -9.22 7.80
CA PHE A 81 -4.64 -8.19 7.80
C PHE A 81 -4.24 -7.81 9.22
N GLY A 82 -2.94 -7.56 9.41
CA GLY A 82 -2.34 -7.15 10.67
C GLY A 82 -1.32 -6.03 10.44
N ILE A 83 -0.81 -5.45 11.53
CA ILE A 83 0.27 -4.47 11.49
C ILE A 83 1.32 -4.90 12.51
N ILE A 84 2.58 -4.90 12.09
CA ILE A 84 3.72 -5.12 12.99
C ILE A 84 4.51 -3.84 13.16
N LYS A 85 5.13 -3.69 14.33
CA LYS A 85 6.21 -2.73 14.54
C LYS A 85 7.53 -3.43 14.25
N ARG A 86 8.23 -2.96 13.22
CA ARG A 86 9.55 -3.44 12.83
C ARG A 86 10.61 -2.98 13.84
N LYS A 87 11.79 -3.64 13.82
CA LYS A 87 12.91 -3.33 14.73
C LYS A 87 13.51 -1.93 14.52
N ASP A 88 13.42 -1.42 13.29
CA ASP A 88 13.79 -0.04 12.90
C ASP A 88 12.79 1.02 13.39
N GLY A 89 11.63 0.60 13.93
CA GLY A 89 10.60 1.46 14.48
C GLY A 89 9.43 1.73 13.54
N ASP A 90 9.54 1.32 12.27
CA ASP A 90 8.50 1.51 11.26
C ASP A 90 7.33 0.54 11.46
N LEU A 91 6.17 0.90 10.89
CA LEU A 91 4.99 0.06 10.86
C LEU A 91 4.86 -0.59 9.48
N GLN A 92 4.57 -1.89 9.46
CA GLN A 92 4.43 -2.64 8.22
C GLN A 92 3.16 -3.47 8.26
N TRP A 93 2.47 -3.52 7.13
CA TRP A 93 1.31 -4.38 6.94
C TRP A 93 1.71 -5.85 6.87
N THR A 94 0.85 -6.71 7.40
CA THR A 94 0.95 -8.16 7.30
C THR A 94 -0.34 -8.76 6.75
N HIS A 95 -0.26 -9.90 6.08
CA HIS A 95 -1.41 -10.75 5.75
C HIS A 95 -1.21 -12.15 6.33
N LYS A 96 -2.20 -12.68 7.05
CA LYS A 96 -2.10 -13.97 7.79
C LYS A 96 -0.84 -14.04 8.67
N GLY A 97 -0.46 -12.90 9.24
CA GLY A 97 0.73 -12.74 10.09
C GLY A 97 2.06 -12.54 9.35
N MET A 98 2.12 -12.73 8.02
CA MET A 98 3.35 -12.57 7.25
C MET A 98 3.56 -11.12 6.79
N PRO A 99 4.76 -10.52 6.97
CA PRO A 99 5.04 -9.17 6.48
C PRO A 99 4.93 -9.05 4.96
N LEU A 100 4.33 -7.95 4.50
CA LEU A 100 4.10 -7.68 3.08
C LEU A 100 5.14 -6.72 2.53
N TYR A 101 5.58 -6.98 1.30
CA TYR A 101 6.58 -6.19 0.59
C TYR A 101 6.14 -5.90 -0.84
N THR A 102 6.67 -4.83 -1.42
CA THR A 102 6.69 -4.62 -2.87
C THR A 102 8.04 -5.06 -3.44
N TRP A 103 8.15 -5.09 -4.77
CA TRP A 103 9.37 -5.46 -5.47
C TRP A 103 9.83 -4.31 -6.37
N VAL A 104 11.11 -3.93 -6.30
CA VAL A 104 11.61 -2.73 -7.00
C VAL A 104 11.63 -2.86 -8.53
N ASN A 105 11.61 -4.08 -9.08
CA ASN A 105 11.57 -4.27 -10.54
C ASN A 105 10.15 -4.48 -11.10
N ASP A 106 9.12 -4.47 -10.25
CA ASP A 106 7.75 -4.34 -10.76
C ASP A 106 7.51 -2.87 -11.09
N GLU A 107 7.21 -2.57 -12.35
CA GLU A 107 7.10 -1.20 -12.86
C GLU A 107 5.64 -0.76 -13.04
N VAL A 108 4.74 -1.72 -13.29
CA VAL A 108 3.31 -1.46 -13.50
C VAL A 108 2.42 -2.42 -12.71
N ALA A 109 1.18 -2.00 -12.50
CA ALA A 109 0.18 -2.82 -11.81
C ALA A 109 0.00 -4.18 -12.50
N GLY A 110 0.01 -5.25 -11.70
CA GLY A 110 -0.09 -6.63 -12.19
C GLY A 110 1.25 -7.28 -12.58
N ASP A 111 2.37 -6.55 -12.59
CA ASP A 111 3.70 -7.17 -12.68
C ASP A 111 3.92 -8.12 -11.51
N ILE A 112 4.49 -9.30 -11.79
CA ILE A 112 4.74 -10.35 -10.80
C ILE A 112 6.19 -10.82 -10.82
N THR A 113 7.13 -9.96 -11.23
CA THR A 113 8.52 -10.35 -11.53
C THR A 113 9.32 -10.74 -10.28
N GLY A 114 8.79 -10.43 -9.09
CA GLY A 114 9.36 -10.83 -7.82
C GLY A 114 9.07 -12.28 -7.42
N ASP A 115 8.07 -12.92 -8.04
CA ASP A 115 7.68 -14.28 -7.65
C ASP A 115 8.81 -15.27 -7.94
N GLY A 116 9.16 -16.10 -6.95
CA GLY A 116 10.22 -17.09 -7.05
C GLY A 116 11.65 -16.53 -7.03
N VAL A 117 11.85 -15.22 -6.82
CA VAL A 117 13.21 -14.65 -6.70
C VAL A 117 13.96 -15.37 -5.58
N ASN A 118 15.14 -15.90 -5.90
CA ASN A 118 15.97 -16.73 -5.02
C ASN A 118 15.24 -17.93 -4.38
N GLY A 119 14.06 -18.31 -4.88
CA GLY A 119 13.22 -19.38 -4.35
C GLY A 119 12.62 -19.12 -2.97
N VAL A 120 12.61 -17.87 -2.49
CA VAL A 120 12.18 -17.50 -1.12
C VAL A 120 11.19 -16.34 -1.06
N TRP A 121 10.83 -15.79 -2.22
CA TRP A 121 9.85 -14.72 -2.36
C TRP A 121 8.66 -15.23 -3.13
N HIS A 122 7.45 -14.98 -2.61
CA HIS A 122 6.22 -15.50 -3.19
C HIS A 122 5.13 -14.44 -3.19
N LEU A 123 4.29 -14.46 -4.22
CA LEU A 123 3.09 -13.62 -4.29
C LEU A 123 2.21 -13.84 -3.06
N ALA A 124 1.84 -12.73 -2.42
CA ALA A 124 0.83 -12.73 -1.38
C ALA A 124 -0.55 -12.94 -2.03
N ARG A 125 -1.33 -13.85 -1.45
CA ARG A 125 -2.65 -14.23 -1.98
C ARG A 125 -3.74 -14.05 -0.92
N PRO A 126 -4.99 -13.73 -1.32
CA PRO A 126 -6.13 -13.55 -0.40
C PRO A 126 -6.41 -14.76 0.49
#